data_AF-A0A1L0AZL0-F1
#
_entry.id   AF-A0A1L0AZL0-F1
#
_cell.length_a   1.000
_cell.length_b   1.000
_cell.length_c   1.000
_cell.angle_alpha   90.00
_cell.angle_beta   90.00
_cell.angle_gamma   90.00
#
_symmetry.space_group_name_H-M   'P 1'
#
loop_
_entity.id
_entity.type
_entity.pdbx_description
1 polymer ?
#
loop_
_entity_poly.entity_id
_entity_poly.type
_entity_poly.pdbx_seq_one_letter_code
_entity_poly.pdbx_strand_id
1 'polypeptide(L)'
;MNFTNLENEPFVDNELDDINKDIDTKIDFLHEKVIKDLIRVRLFQNKKALLEQYSINDENVSMNNQVENNDDIEIKQLSDKNMELEQLIDSKKDQLDLTQRTQESIVNDLQNTITDLKNNCKRYDEYIESLKNELLTNKYNEKKKLMNDNKAEHDTLNSKNELISKILQLRIEIIQNNIIFQFKNKYSVKLTKDENNLNKITDWNSKSYKLSISDRNKLEKEFNNMDLKSWIINVREMLIQ
;
A
#
# COMPACT_ATOMS: atom_id res chain seq x y z
N MET A 1 4.98 -37.21 13.45
CA MET A 1 5.14 -36.69 12.07
C MET A 1 3.76 -36.50 11.49
N ASN A 2 3.44 -35.27 11.10
CA ASN A 2 2.79 -34.90 9.83
C ASN A 2 2.68 -33.38 9.85
N PHE A 3 3.81 -32.73 9.56
CA PHE A 3 3.81 -31.41 8.98
C PHE A 3 3.63 -31.62 7.49
N THR A 4 2.48 -31.26 6.95
CA THR A 4 2.31 -31.05 5.51
C THR A 4 1.36 -29.89 5.30
N ASN A 5 1.95 -28.81 4.81
CA ASN A 5 1.38 -27.79 3.95
C ASN A 5 0.25 -26.92 4.52
N LEU A 6 0.64 -25.93 5.34
CA LEU A 6 0.13 -24.59 5.08
C LEU A 6 0.84 -24.12 3.80
N GLU A 7 0.22 -24.40 2.66
CA GLU A 7 0.49 -23.65 1.44
C GLU A 7 0.24 -22.18 1.77
N ASN A 8 1.28 -21.37 1.60
CA ASN A 8 1.15 -19.92 1.50
C ASN A 8 0.15 -19.66 0.37
N GLU A 9 -1.09 -19.29 0.70
CA GLU A 9 -1.89 -18.53 -0.25
C GLU A 9 -1.10 -17.25 -0.54
N PRO A 10 -0.71 -17.00 -1.79
CA PRO A 10 -0.13 -15.72 -2.15
C PRO A 10 -1.25 -14.70 -1.92
N PHE A 11 -0.99 -13.71 -1.05
CA PHE A 11 -1.77 -12.47 -1.10
C PHE A 11 -1.76 -12.03 -2.56
N VAL A 12 -2.96 -11.97 -3.13
CA VAL A 12 -3.21 -11.88 -4.57
C VAL A 12 -2.66 -10.55 -5.09
N ASP A 13 -1.44 -10.58 -5.64
CA ASP A 13 -0.83 -9.45 -6.36
C ASP A 13 -1.61 -9.06 -7.64
N ASN A 14 -2.64 -9.82 -8.04
CA ASN A 14 -3.45 -9.53 -9.22
C ASN A 14 -4.47 -8.39 -9.03
N GLU A 15 -4.85 -8.02 -7.80
CA GLU A 15 -5.88 -6.98 -7.61
C GLU A 15 -5.38 -5.59 -8.03
N LEU A 16 -4.09 -5.30 -7.81
CA LEU A 16 -3.51 -4.01 -8.20
C LEU A 16 -3.35 -3.89 -9.72
N ASP A 17 -2.94 -4.99 -10.37
CA ASP A 17 -2.79 -5.06 -11.82
C ASP A 17 -4.13 -4.99 -12.54
N ASP A 18 -5.18 -5.62 -11.99
CA ASP A 18 -6.54 -5.52 -12.53
C ASP A 18 -7.12 -4.11 -12.38
N ILE A 19 -6.84 -3.42 -11.26
CA ILE A 19 -7.24 -2.01 -11.06
C ILE A 19 -6.52 -1.10 -12.05
N ASN A 20 -5.21 -1.27 -12.24
CA ASN A 20 -4.45 -0.45 -13.20
C ASN A 20 -4.95 -0.65 -14.62
N LYS A 21 -5.24 -1.90 -15.00
CA LYS A 21 -5.80 -2.22 -16.33
C LYS A 21 -7.19 -1.61 -16.55
N ASP A 22 -8.04 -1.57 -15.52
CA ASP A 22 -9.36 -0.92 -15.59
C ASP A 22 -9.24 0.61 -15.71
N ILE A 23 -8.26 1.22 -15.03
CA ILE A 23 -7.96 2.65 -15.15
C ILE A 23 -7.47 2.99 -16.55
N ASP A 24 -6.50 2.25 -17.09
CA ASP A 24 -5.95 2.47 -18.43
C ASP A 24 -7.04 2.34 -19.50
N THR A 25 -7.89 1.32 -19.39
CA THR A 25 -9.02 1.12 -20.31
C THR A 25 -10.01 2.30 -20.28
N LYS A 26 -10.27 2.87 -19.10
CA LYS A 26 -11.14 4.05 -18.95
C LYS A 26 -10.50 5.32 -19.52
N ILE A 27 -9.19 5.48 -19.34
CA ILE A 27 -8.44 6.60 -19.92
C ILE A 27 -8.48 6.53 -21.45
N ASP A 28 -8.24 5.36 -22.03
CA ASP A 28 -8.30 5.16 -23.48
C ASP A 28 -9.70 5.45 -24.04
N PHE A 29 -10.74 4.95 -23.36
CA PHE A 29 -12.12 5.25 -23.73
C PHE A 29 -12.44 6.76 -23.69
N LEU A 30 -11.97 7.46 -22.65
CA LEU A 30 -12.17 8.90 -22.52
C LEU A 30 -11.41 9.68 -23.59
N HIS A 31 -10.15 9.32 -23.87
CA HIS A 31 -9.38 9.94 -24.95
C HIS A 31 -10.05 9.74 -26.31
N GLU A 32 -10.48 8.51 -26.63
CA GLU A 32 -11.14 8.23 -27.90
C GLU A 32 -12.47 9.00 -28.03
N LYS A 33 -13.24 9.09 -26.94
CA LYS A 33 -14.48 9.85 -26.89
C LYS A 33 -14.24 11.36 -27.08
N VAL A 34 -13.28 11.94 -26.37
CA VAL A 34 -12.92 13.36 -26.49
C VAL A 34 -12.45 13.69 -27.91
N ILE A 35 -11.59 12.84 -28.51
CA ILE A 35 -11.13 13.02 -29.89
C ILE A 35 -12.32 12.97 -30.87
N LYS A 36 -13.21 11.98 -30.73
CA LYS A 36 -14.40 11.86 -31.60
C LYS A 36 -15.35 13.05 -31.46
N ASP A 37 -15.56 13.55 -30.24
CA ASP A 37 -16.42 14.71 -30.00
C ASP A 37 -15.80 16.00 -30.55
N LEU A 38 -14.47 16.20 -30.41
CA LEU A 38 -13.74 17.31 -31.03
C LEU A 38 -13.85 17.27 -32.57
N ILE A 39 -13.67 16.10 -33.19
CA ILE A 39 -13.86 15.92 -34.63
C ILE A 39 -15.30 16.27 -35.03
N ARG A 40 -16.31 15.82 -34.28
CA ARG A 40 -17.73 16.12 -34.55
C ARG A 40 -18.02 17.61 -34.48
N VAL A 41 -17.54 18.29 -33.43
CA VAL A 41 -17.68 19.75 -33.28
C VAL A 41 -17.03 20.48 -34.46
N ARG A 42 -15.82 20.05 -34.85
CA ARG A 42 -15.12 20.68 -35.98
C ARG A 42 -15.83 20.46 -37.32
N LEU A 43 -16.34 19.26 -37.57
CA LEU A 43 -17.14 18.97 -38.77
C LEU A 43 -18.44 19.78 -38.80
N PHE A 44 -19.09 19.96 -37.66
CA PHE A 44 -20.29 20.78 -37.56
C PHE A 44 -19.99 22.26 -37.85
N GLN A 45 -18.92 22.82 -37.28
CA GLN A 45 -18.46 24.18 -37.56
C GLN A 45 -18.14 24.37 -39.05
N ASN A 46 -17.42 23.42 -39.66
CA ASN A 46 -17.11 23.47 -41.08
C ASN A 46 -18.37 23.41 -41.96
N LYS A 47 -19.34 22.55 -41.62
CA LYS A 47 -20.62 22.47 -42.33
C LYS A 47 -21.42 23.76 -42.22
N LYS A 48 -21.45 24.38 -41.04
CA LYS A 48 -22.12 25.67 -40.82
C LYS A 48 -21.48 26.77 -41.68
N ALA A 49 -20.16 26.88 -41.66
CA ALA A 49 -19.43 27.85 -42.49
C ALA A 49 -19.67 27.64 -43.99
N LEU A 50 -19.75 26.38 -44.44
CA LEU A 50 -20.06 26.05 -45.83
C LEU A 50 -21.48 26.49 -46.22
N LEU A 51 -22.48 26.23 -45.36
CA LEU A 51 -23.86 26.65 -45.61
C LEU A 51 -24.01 28.18 -45.64
N GLU A 52 -23.31 28.91 -44.75
CA GLU A 52 -23.29 30.37 -44.76
C GLU A 52 -22.69 30.94 -46.06
N GLN A 53 -21.73 30.25 -46.69
CA GLN A 53 -21.17 30.65 -47.99
C GLN A 53 -22.15 30.42 -49.16
N TYR A 54 -22.94 29.34 -49.11
CA TYR A 54 -23.90 29.02 -50.19
C TYR A 54 -25.23 29.77 -50.05
N SER A 55 -25.65 30.15 -48.84
CA SER A 55 -26.89 30.91 -48.62
C SER A 55 -26.85 32.37 -49.10
N ILE A 56 -25.70 32.87 -49.56
CA ILE A 56 -25.55 34.23 -50.12
C ILE A 56 -25.77 34.26 -51.65
N ASN A 57 -25.86 33.11 -52.32
CA ASN A 57 -25.92 33.04 -53.80
C ASN A 57 -27.34 32.88 -54.41
N ASP A 58 -28.41 32.79 -53.63
CA ASP A 58 -29.76 32.41 -54.14
C ASP A 58 -30.77 33.57 -54.28
N GLU A 59 -30.41 34.82 -53.97
CA GLU A 59 -31.26 35.99 -54.21
C GLU A 59 -30.64 36.93 -55.27
N ASN A 60 -30.87 36.64 -56.55
CA ASN A 60 -31.28 37.62 -57.58
C ASN A 60 -31.00 37.12 -59.01
N VAL A 61 -32.03 36.58 -59.67
CA VAL A 61 -32.15 36.71 -61.13
C VAL A 61 -33.62 36.96 -61.49
N SER A 62 -33.96 38.24 -61.67
CA SER A 62 -35.02 38.63 -62.60
C SER A 62 -34.89 40.12 -62.91
N MET A 63 -34.28 40.46 -64.05
CA MET A 63 -34.66 41.69 -64.76
C MET A 63 -34.62 41.53 -66.28
N ASN A 64 -35.71 42.03 -66.86
CA ASN A 64 -35.95 42.30 -68.26
C ASN A 64 -34.91 43.26 -68.86
N ASN A 65 -34.68 43.10 -70.16
CA ASN A 65 -33.93 44.03 -70.99
C ASN A 65 -34.59 45.41 -71.07
N GLN A 66 -33.78 46.46 -70.93
CA GLN A 66 -33.82 47.63 -71.82
C GLN A 66 -32.46 48.32 -71.83
N VAL A 67 -32.00 48.65 -73.04
CA VAL A 67 -30.69 49.24 -73.36
C VAL A 67 -30.76 50.74 -73.16
N GLU A 68 -29.87 51.31 -72.35
CA GLU A 68 -29.40 52.71 -72.44
C GLU A 68 -28.10 52.90 -71.61
N ASN A 69 -27.04 53.43 -72.25
CA ASN A 69 -25.71 53.80 -71.73
C ASN A 69 -24.88 52.73 -70.99
N ASN A 70 -24.19 51.88 -71.78
CA ASN A 70 -23.45 50.71 -71.29
C ASN A 70 -22.23 51.02 -70.38
N ASP A 71 -21.48 52.09 -70.66
CA ASP A 71 -20.21 52.35 -69.96
C ASP A 71 -20.43 52.92 -68.54
N ASP A 72 -21.43 53.80 -68.35
CA ASP A 72 -21.76 54.37 -67.04
C ASP A 72 -22.42 53.36 -66.09
N ILE A 73 -23.16 52.39 -66.65
CA ILE A 73 -23.75 51.28 -65.90
C ILE A 73 -22.66 50.30 -65.43
N GLU A 74 -21.70 49.98 -66.28
CA GLU A 74 -20.58 49.08 -65.94
C GLU A 74 -19.66 49.70 -64.87
N ILE A 75 -19.34 50.99 -65.00
CA ILE A 75 -18.54 51.72 -63.99
C ILE A 75 -19.27 51.74 -62.64
N LYS A 76 -20.58 51.97 -62.62
CA LYS A 76 -21.38 51.95 -61.39
C LYS A 76 -21.41 50.57 -60.74
N GLN A 77 -21.62 49.50 -61.53
CA GLN A 77 -21.58 48.12 -61.03
C GLN A 77 -20.22 47.73 -60.44
N LEU A 78 -19.13 48.18 -61.06
CA LEU A 78 -17.78 47.96 -60.54
C LEU A 78 -17.53 48.74 -59.25
N SER A 79 -17.99 49.99 -59.17
CA SER A 79 -17.92 50.80 -57.95
C SER A 79 -18.70 50.17 -56.80
N ASP A 80 -19.92 49.71 -57.05
CA ASP A 80 -20.77 49.04 -56.05
C ASP A 80 -20.10 47.75 -55.55
N LYS A 81 -19.53 46.93 -56.45
CA LYS A 81 -18.74 45.74 -56.09
C LYS A 81 -17.49 46.07 -55.28
N ASN A 82 -16.81 47.17 -55.60
CA ASN A 82 -15.61 47.56 -54.87
C ASN A 82 -15.95 47.97 -53.43
N MET A 83 -17.08 48.68 -53.25
CA MET A 83 -17.61 49.01 -51.93
C MET A 83 -18.04 47.77 -51.13
N GLU A 84 -18.70 46.79 -51.78
CA GLU A 84 -19.01 45.50 -51.15
C GLU A 84 -17.75 44.74 -50.73
N LEU A 85 -16.70 44.75 -51.55
CA LEU A 85 -15.42 44.14 -51.23
C LEU A 85 -14.72 44.83 -50.05
N GLU A 86 -14.74 46.16 -49.98
CA GLU A 86 -14.21 46.91 -48.83
C GLU A 86 -14.97 46.57 -47.54
N GLN A 87 -16.31 46.52 -47.59
CA GLN A 87 -17.13 46.11 -46.45
C GLN A 87 -16.84 44.67 -46.01
N LEU A 88 -16.62 43.76 -46.98
CA LEU A 88 -16.26 42.38 -46.70
C LEU A 88 -14.87 42.28 -46.06
N ILE A 89 -13.90 43.08 -46.52
CA ILE A 89 -12.55 43.13 -45.94
C ILE A 89 -12.62 43.58 -44.48
N ASP A 90 -13.37 44.64 -44.19
CA ASP A 90 -13.50 45.15 -42.83
C ASP A 90 -14.23 44.14 -41.92
N SER A 91 -15.31 43.52 -42.40
CA SER A 91 -15.98 42.43 -41.68
C SER A 91 -15.05 41.25 -41.38
N LYS A 92 -14.16 40.89 -42.31
CA LYS A 92 -13.19 39.80 -42.11
C LYS A 92 -12.07 40.18 -41.14
N LYS A 93 -11.65 41.44 -41.10
CA LYS A 93 -10.72 41.94 -40.08
C LYS A 93 -11.33 41.87 -38.69
N ASP A 94 -12.58 42.31 -38.52
CA ASP A 94 -13.28 42.22 -37.23
C ASP A 94 -13.43 40.77 -36.75
N GLN A 95 -13.73 39.85 -37.67
CA GLN A 95 -13.78 38.40 -37.36
C GLN A 95 -12.41 37.85 -36.94
N LEU A 96 -11.33 38.30 -37.59
CA LEU A 96 -9.97 37.90 -37.25
C LEU A 96 -9.58 38.38 -35.85
N ASP A 97 -9.84 39.65 -35.54
CA ASP A 97 -9.57 40.26 -34.23
C ASP A 97 -10.34 39.54 -33.11
N LEU A 98 -11.63 39.23 -33.34
CA LEU A 98 -12.44 38.47 -32.38
C LEU A 98 -11.85 37.06 -32.16
N THR A 99 -11.41 36.40 -33.23
CA THR A 99 -10.80 35.06 -33.15
C THR A 99 -9.49 35.10 -32.38
N GLN A 100 -8.65 36.11 -32.61
CA GLN A 100 -7.38 36.30 -31.87
C GLN A 100 -7.63 36.52 -30.38
N ARG A 101 -8.55 37.41 -30.00
CA ARG A 101 -8.91 37.64 -28.59
C ARG A 101 -9.46 36.37 -27.91
N THR A 102 -10.27 35.60 -28.64
CA THR A 102 -10.79 34.32 -28.13
C THR A 102 -9.67 33.32 -27.90
N GLN A 103 -8.71 33.24 -28.83
CA GLN A 103 -7.56 32.35 -28.71
C GLN A 103 -6.66 32.75 -27.53
N GLU A 104 -6.40 34.04 -27.33
CA GLU A 104 -5.65 34.55 -26.17
C GLU A 104 -6.35 34.22 -24.84
N SER A 105 -7.67 34.38 -24.78
CA SER A 105 -8.45 34.00 -23.59
C SER A 105 -8.32 32.50 -23.29
N ILE A 106 -8.45 31.64 -24.31
CA ILE A 106 -8.32 30.19 -24.15
C ILE A 106 -6.92 29.80 -23.66
N VAL A 107 -5.87 30.44 -24.19
CA VAL A 107 -4.49 30.19 -23.77
C VAL A 107 -4.28 30.57 -22.30
N ASN A 108 -4.82 31.71 -21.87
CA ASN A 108 -4.75 32.14 -20.47
C ASN A 108 -5.48 31.17 -19.53
N ASP A 109 -6.69 30.72 -19.90
CA ASP A 109 -7.47 29.77 -19.11
C ASP A 109 -6.76 28.41 -19.00
N LEU A 110 -6.14 27.95 -20.08
CA LEU A 110 -5.29 26.75 -20.09
C LEU A 110 -4.09 26.89 -19.15
N GLN A 111 -3.40 28.04 -19.17
CA GLN A 111 -2.25 28.30 -18.29
C GLN A 111 -2.66 28.32 -16.82
N ASN A 112 -3.81 28.93 -16.50
CA ASN A 112 -4.37 28.94 -15.14
C ASN A 112 -4.70 27.50 -14.69
N THR A 113 -5.39 26.73 -15.53
CA THR A 113 -5.74 25.34 -15.24
C THR A 113 -4.50 24.46 -15.01
N ILE A 114 -3.46 24.62 -15.85
CA ILE A 114 -2.18 23.90 -15.69
C ILE A 114 -1.52 24.26 -14.35
N THR A 115 -1.59 25.53 -13.95
CA THR A 115 -1.01 26.01 -12.69
C THR A 115 -1.74 25.43 -11.49
N ASP A 116 -3.08 25.41 -11.53
CA ASP A 116 -3.91 24.82 -10.48
C ASP A 116 -3.67 23.31 -10.34
N LEU A 117 -3.54 22.60 -11.47
CA LEU A 117 -3.21 21.17 -11.47
C LEU A 117 -1.84 20.91 -10.84
N LYS A 118 -0.81 21.70 -11.19
CA LYS A 118 0.53 21.58 -10.57
C LYS A 118 0.49 21.81 -9.06
N ASN A 119 -0.27 22.79 -8.61
CA ASN A 119 -0.44 23.07 -7.19
C ASN A 119 -1.15 21.92 -6.45
N ASN A 120 -2.18 21.34 -7.07
CA ASN A 120 -2.86 20.17 -6.50
C ASN A 120 -1.97 18.93 -6.44
N CYS A 121 -1.20 18.64 -7.49
CA CYS A 121 -0.21 17.55 -7.46
C CYS A 121 0.76 17.70 -6.29
N LYS A 122 1.32 18.90 -6.10
CA LYS A 122 2.23 19.17 -4.98
C LYS A 122 1.56 18.93 -3.62
N ARG A 123 0.30 19.34 -3.44
CA ARG A 123 -0.45 19.09 -2.20
C ARG A 123 -0.67 17.60 -1.94
N TYR A 124 -0.91 16.82 -2.99
CA TYR A 124 -1.03 15.37 -2.86
C TYR A 124 0.30 14.72 -2.48
N ASP A 125 1.42 15.15 -3.06
CA ASP A 125 2.75 14.66 -2.70
C ASP A 125 3.07 14.94 -1.22
N GLU A 126 2.78 16.15 -0.74
CA GLU A 126 2.94 16.53 0.68
C GLU A 126 2.05 15.68 1.60
N TYR A 127 0.81 15.42 1.19
CA TYR A 127 -0.12 14.58 1.95
C TYR A 127 0.35 13.12 2.03
N ILE A 128 0.80 12.56 0.91
CA ILE A 128 1.36 11.19 0.86
C ILE A 128 2.55 11.07 1.80
N GLU A 129 3.44 12.08 1.81
CA GLU A 129 4.61 12.06 2.68
C GLU A 129 4.24 12.18 4.17
N SER A 130 3.23 12.98 4.50
CA SER A 130 2.68 13.03 5.86
C SER A 130 2.15 11.66 6.31
N LEU A 131 1.40 10.97 5.45
CA LEU A 131 0.84 9.65 5.78
C LEU A 131 1.93 8.61 6.00
N LYS A 132 3.00 8.62 5.18
CA LYS A 132 4.16 7.72 5.38
C LYS A 132 4.82 7.96 6.73
N ASN A 133 5.03 9.22 7.10
CA ASN A 133 5.64 9.58 8.38
C ASN A 133 4.78 9.19 9.58
N GLU A 134 3.47 9.37 9.49
CA GLU A 134 2.52 8.95 10.52
C GLU A 134 2.53 7.42 10.69
N LEU A 135 2.51 6.67 9.58
CA LEU A 135 2.56 5.21 9.60
C LEU A 135 3.87 4.68 10.21
N LEU A 136 5.01 5.28 9.86
CA LEU A 136 6.31 4.94 10.45
C LEU A 136 6.34 5.22 11.96
N THR A 137 5.81 6.36 12.37
CA THR A 137 5.74 6.76 13.79
C THR A 137 4.86 5.79 14.58
N ASN A 138 3.69 5.42 14.04
CA ASN A 138 2.79 4.46 14.68
C ASN A 138 3.43 3.08 14.83
N LYS A 139 4.08 2.56 13.78
CA LYS A 139 4.82 1.28 13.85
C LYS A 139 5.93 1.31 14.89
N TYR A 140 6.68 2.41 14.98
CA TYR A 140 7.73 2.56 15.97
C TYR A 140 7.17 2.53 17.41
N ASN A 141 6.08 3.25 17.66
CA ASN A 141 5.43 3.31 18.97
C ASN A 141 4.86 1.95 19.38
N GLU A 142 4.23 1.23 18.46
CA GLU A 142 3.69 -0.12 18.70
C GLU A 142 4.80 -1.11 19.06
N LYS A 143 5.91 -1.10 18.30
CA LYS A 143 7.09 -1.93 18.60
C LYS A 143 7.65 -1.63 19.99
N LYS A 144 7.73 -0.35 20.38
CA LYS A 144 8.20 0.05 21.71
C LYS A 144 7.27 -0.45 22.82
N LYS A 145 5.95 -0.42 22.61
CA LYS A 145 4.96 -0.95 23.55
C LYS A 145 5.11 -2.46 23.74
N LEU A 146 5.18 -3.22 22.64
CA LEU A 146 5.40 -4.68 22.67
C LEU A 146 6.69 -5.08 23.38
N MET A 147 7.79 -4.34 23.16
CA MET A 147 9.05 -4.59 23.88
C MET A 147 8.92 -4.38 25.39
N ASN A 148 8.18 -3.35 25.82
CA ASN A 148 7.94 -3.10 27.24
C ASN A 148 7.04 -4.16 27.86
N ASP A 149 5.99 -4.58 27.16
CA ASP A 149 5.06 -5.61 27.62
C ASP A 149 5.78 -6.96 27.79
N ASN A 150 6.60 -7.36 26.81
CA ASN A 150 7.43 -8.57 26.90
C ASN A 150 8.42 -8.52 28.06
N LYS A 151 9.00 -7.34 28.35
CA LYS A 151 9.91 -7.17 29.49
C LYS A 151 9.17 -7.36 30.81
N ALA A 152 7.98 -6.77 30.96
CA ALA A 152 7.17 -6.91 32.16
C ALA A 152 6.71 -8.36 32.39
N GLU A 153 6.36 -9.08 31.32
CA GLU A 153 6.00 -10.50 31.40
C GLU A 153 7.19 -11.35 31.86
N HIS A 154 8.38 -11.12 31.30
CA HIS A 154 9.60 -11.81 31.68
C HIS A 154 10.01 -11.52 33.13
N ASP A 155 9.91 -10.27 33.58
CA ASP A 155 10.19 -9.87 34.96
C ASP A 155 9.20 -10.53 35.94
N THR A 156 7.92 -10.63 35.55
CA THR A 156 6.88 -11.33 36.34
C THR A 156 7.13 -12.83 36.42
N LEU A 157 7.51 -13.47 35.31
CA LEU A 157 7.83 -14.90 35.27
C LEU A 157 9.04 -15.22 36.16
N ASN A 158 10.09 -14.41 36.07
CA ASN A 158 11.28 -14.53 36.93
C ASN A 158 10.91 -14.38 38.41
N SER A 159 10.10 -13.37 38.75
CA SER A 159 9.64 -13.14 40.13
C SER A 159 8.82 -14.32 40.68
N LYS A 160 7.90 -14.88 39.87
CA LYS A 160 7.13 -16.08 40.25
C LYS A 160 8.01 -17.29 40.44
N ASN A 161 8.96 -17.53 39.54
CA ASN A 161 9.91 -18.65 39.65
C ASN A 161 10.81 -18.53 40.88
N GLU A 162 11.27 -17.33 41.21
CA GLU A 162 12.01 -17.08 42.45
C GLU A 162 11.16 -17.34 43.70
N LEU A 163 9.91 -16.89 43.71
CA LEU A 163 8.99 -17.12 44.84
C LEU A 163 8.72 -18.62 45.04
N ILE A 164 8.40 -19.34 43.97
CA ILE A 164 8.19 -20.80 43.99
C ILE A 164 9.46 -21.50 44.49
N SER A 165 10.63 -21.09 43.99
CA SER A 165 11.91 -21.65 44.41
C SER A 165 12.17 -21.45 45.90
N LYS A 166 11.84 -20.26 46.44
CA LYS A 166 11.94 -19.96 47.88
C LYS A 166 10.97 -20.79 48.72
N ILE A 167 9.71 -20.92 48.29
CA ILE A 167 8.68 -21.68 49.03
C ILE A 167 9.00 -23.18 49.03
N LEU A 168 9.27 -23.75 47.86
CA LEU A 168 9.54 -25.19 47.73
C LEU A 168 10.93 -25.57 48.22
N GLN A 169 11.82 -24.57 48.35
CA GLN A 169 13.26 -24.78 48.54
C GLN A 169 13.80 -25.70 47.44
N LEU A 170 13.36 -25.48 46.20
CA LEU A 170 13.73 -26.26 45.02
C LEU A 170 14.02 -25.31 43.87
N ARG A 171 15.23 -25.39 43.31
CA ARG A 171 15.60 -24.70 42.08
C ARG A 171 15.83 -25.71 40.98
N ILE A 172 15.29 -25.46 39.80
CA ILE A 172 15.46 -26.33 38.63
C ILE A 172 16.13 -25.49 37.54
N GLU A 173 17.28 -25.95 37.07
CA GLU A 173 18.03 -25.29 35.99
C GLU A 173 18.19 -26.27 34.84
N ILE A 174 17.76 -25.87 33.64
CA ILE A 174 17.91 -26.65 32.41
C ILE A 174 19.00 -25.96 31.58
N ILE A 175 20.13 -26.65 31.40
CA ILE A 175 21.29 -26.12 30.69
C ILE A 175 21.69 -27.13 29.63
N GLN A 176 21.40 -26.81 28.36
CA GLN A 176 21.64 -27.70 27.22
C GLN A 176 20.94 -29.06 27.41
N ASN A 177 21.72 -30.15 27.51
CA ASN A 177 21.24 -31.52 27.73
C ASN A 177 21.20 -31.94 29.20
N ASN A 178 21.37 -30.98 30.12
CA ASN A 178 21.39 -31.23 31.57
C ASN A 178 20.17 -30.62 32.26
N ILE A 179 19.64 -31.36 33.23
CA ILE A 179 18.62 -30.88 34.16
C ILE A 179 19.20 -30.98 35.57
N ILE A 180 19.30 -29.86 36.28
CA ILE A 180 19.85 -29.78 37.63
C ILE A 180 18.71 -29.45 38.59
N PHE A 181 18.46 -30.35 39.53
CA PHE A 181 17.54 -30.12 40.64
C PHE A 181 18.35 -29.80 41.89
N GLN A 182 18.16 -28.61 42.44
CA GLN A 182 18.83 -28.17 43.67
C GLN A 182 17.81 -28.02 44.80
N PHE A 183 17.98 -28.81 45.85
CA PHE A 183 17.10 -28.85 47.01
C PHE A 183 17.76 -28.13 48.20
N LYS A 184 17.01 -27.22 48.83
CA LYS A 184 17.42 -26.42 50.00
C LYS A 184 18.75 -25.66 49.83
N ASN A 185 19.19 -25.43 48.59
CA ASN A 185 20.52 -24.93 48.24
C ASN A 185 21.69 -25.76 48.85
N LYS A 186 21.43 -27.02 49.23
CA LYS A 186 22.39 -27.90 49.93
C LYS A 186 22.62 -29.21 49.19
N TYR A 187 21.58 -29.72 48.56
CA TYR A 187 21.60 -31.01 47.88
C TYR A 187 21.29 -30.79 46.41
N SER A 188 21.87 -31.61 45.54
CA SER A 188 21.57 -31.53 44.11
C SER A 188 21.66 -32.86 43.41
N VAL A 189 20.83 -33.00 42.38
CA VAL A 189 20.86 -34.12 41.43
C VAL A 189 20.95 -33.55 40.04
N LYS A 190 21.91 -34.04 39.26
CA LYS A 190 22.07 -33.67 37.85
C LYS A 190 21.70 -34.86 36.98
N LEU A 191 20.76 -34.63 36.06
CA LEU A 191 20.43 -35.54 34.98
C LEU A 191 21.06 -35.05 33.68
N THR A 192 21.63 -35.96 32.90
CA THR A 192 22.13 -35.70 31.54
C THR A 192 21.57 -36.75 30.60
N LYS A 193 21.20 -36.35 29.39
CA LYS A 193 20.78 -37.30 28.36
C LYS A 193 21.96 -38.12 27.84
N ASP A 194 21.80 -39.44 27.80
CA ASP A 194 22.76 -40.35 27.17
C ASP A 194 22.58 -40.42 25.63
N GLU A 195 23.37 -41.27 24.98
CA GLU A 195 23.34 -41.49 23.53
C GLU A 195 21.98 -42.01 23.02
N ASN A 196 21.18 -42.63 23.89
CA ASN A 196 19.82 -43.09 23.60
C ASN A 196 18.75 -42.05 23.95
N ASN A 197 19.15 -40.81 24.25
CA ASN A 197 18.28 -39.70 24.66
C ASN A 197 17.53 -39.98 25.98
N LEU A 198 18.05 -40.87 26.83
CA LEU A 198 17.50 -41.19 28.15
C LEU A 198 18.19 -40.38 29.23
N ASN A 199 17.42 -39.86 30.19
CA ASN A 199 17.98 -39.09 31.30
C ASN A 199 18.69 -40.01 32.29
N LYS A 200 19.99 -39.77 32.48
CA LYS A 200 20.86 -40.48 33.42
C LYS A 200 21.29 -39.55 34.54
N ILE A 201 21.26 -40.03 35.78
CA ILE A 201 21.85 -39.28 36.89
C ILE A 201 23.34 -39.27 36.61
N THR A 202 23.98 -38.11 36.53
CA THR A 202 25.43 -37.99 36.33
C THR A 202 26.13 -37.47 37.58
N ASP A 203 25.41 -36.72 38.40
CA ASP A 203 25.93 -36.17 39.66
C ASP A 203 24.87 -36.27 40.75
N TRP A 204 25.33 -36.59 41.96
CA TRP A 204 24.53 -36.73 43.17
C TRP A 204 25.28 -36.12 44.34
N ASN A 205 24.80 -34.97 44.79
CA ASN A 205 25.39 -34.24 45.90
C ASN A 205 24.48 -34.33 47.12
N SER A 206 24.81 -35.24 48.04
CA SER A 206 24.23 -35.31 49.38
C SER A 206 25.33 -35.61 50.40
N LYS A 207 25.24 -34.95 51.55
CA LYS A 207 26.11 -35.24 52.70
C LYS A 207 25.63 -36.43 53.51
N SER A 208 24.33 -36.71 53.49
CA SER A 208 23.67 -37.65 54.39
C SER A 208 23.51 -39.04 53.75
N TYR A 209 23.39 -39.10 52.42
CA TYR A 209 23.11 -40.34 51.72
C TYR A 209 23.97 -40.50 50.45
N LYS A 210 24.70 -41.62 50.38
CA LYS A 210 25.47 -42.02 49.19
C LYS A 210 24.60 -42.94 48.31
N LEU A 211 24.29 -42.47 47.10
CA LEU A 211 23.43 -43.18 46.17
C LEU A 211 24.04 -44.53 45.72
N SER A 212 23.32 -45.62 45.97
CA SER A 212 23.72 -46.94 45.46
C SER A 212 23.44 -47.07 43.96
N ILE A 213 24.09 -48.03 43.29
CA ILE A 213 23.83 -48.31 41.86
C ILE A 213 22.39 -48.77 41.64
N SER A 214 21.83 -49.56 42.56
CA SER A 214 20.44 -50.03 42.49
C SER A 214 19.46 -48.87 42.56
N ASP A 215 19.67 -47.95 43.52
CA ASP A 215 18.81 -46.78 43.72
C ASP A 215 18.91 -45.80 42.56
N ARG A 216 20.12 -45.59 42.02
CA ARG A 216 20.33 -44.79 40.81
C ARG A 216 19.55 -45.32 39.62
N ASN A 217 19.66 -46.63 39.34
CA ASN A 217 18.95 -47.26 38.23
C ASN A 217 17.42 -47.18 38.40
N LYS A 218 16.95 -47.29 39.65
CA LYS A 218 15.53 -47.12 39.98
C LYS A 218 15.07 -45.69 39.68
N LEU A 219 15.76 -44.69 40.21
CA LEU A 219 15.41 -43.27 40.00
C LEU A 219 15.46 -42.85 38.53
N GLU A 220 16.43 -43.35 37.75
CA GLU A 220 16.50 -43.09 36.30
C GLU A 220 15.33 -43.70 35.54
N LYS A 221 14.91 -44.92 35.90
CA LYS A 221 13.72 -45.55 35.32
C LYS A 221 12.44 -44.81 35.72
N GLU A 222 12.34 -44.39 36.98
CA GLU A 222 11.20 -43.63 37.48
C GLU A 222 11.10 -42.26 36.81
N PHE A 223 12.22 -41.56 36.56
CA PHE A 223 12.18 -40.25 35.91
C PHE A 223 11.50 -40.27 34.54
N ASN A 224 11.63 -41.38 33.80
CA ASN A 224 11.04 -41.51 32.46
C ASN A 224 9.63 -42.12 32.48
N ASN A 225 9.21 -42.78 33.57
CA ASN A 225 7.96 -43.54 33.64
C ASN A 225 6.96 -43.05 34.72
N MET A 226 7.39 -42.14 35.59
CA MET A 226 6.62 -41.61 36.72
C MET A 226 6.33 -40.12 36.51
N ASP A 227 5.28 -39.62 37.14
CA ASP A 227 5.02 -38.18 37.23
C ASP A 227 6.19 -37.45 37.95
N LEU A 228 6.58 -36.30 37.37
CA LEU A 228 7.74 -35.53 37.83
C LEU A 228 7.60 -35.07 39.29
N LYS A 229 6.39 -34.74 39.75
CA LYS A 229 6.16 -34.30 41.14
C LYS A 229 6.49 -35.42 42.11
N SER A 230 6.01 -36.64 41.83
CA SER A 230 6.29 -37.78 42.69
C SER A 230 7.77 -38.16 42.67
N TRP A 231 8.42 -38.07 41.50
CA TRP A 231 9.87 -38.28 41.41
C TRP A 231 10.65 -37.26 42.26
N ILE A 232 10.31 -35.97 42.18
CA ILE A 232 10.93 -34.90 42.98
C ILE A 232 10.76 -35.17 44.48
N ILE A 233 9.59 -35.66 44.92
CA ILE A 233 9.34 -36.02 46.32
C ILE A 233 10.24 -37.18 46.74
N ASN A 234 10.28 -38.27 45.98
CA ASN A 234 11.11 -39.44 46.28
C ASN A 234 12.59 -39.07 46.39
N VAL A 235 13.10 -38.30 45.42
CA VAL A 235 14.49 -37.82 45.43
C VAL A 235 14.76 -36.93 46.65
N ARG A 236 13.85 -36.02 46.98
CA ARG A 236 13.97 -35.14 48.14
C ARG A 236 14.02 -35.93 49.45
N GLU A 237 13.21 -36.97 49.60
CA GLU A 237 13.23 -37.84 50.78
C GLU A 237 14.57 -38.57 50.90
N MET A 238 15.08 -39.14 49.82
CA MET A 238 16.39 -39.83 49.82
C MET A 238 17.58 -38.89 50.10
N LEU A 239 17.49 -37.62 49.71
CA LEU A 239 18.56 -36.64 49.96
C LEU A 239 18.57 -36.12 51.41
N ILE A 240 17.44 -36.19 52.13
CA ILE A 240 17.26 -35.60 53.47
C ILE A 240 17.47 -36.63 54.59
N GLN A 241 17.33 -37.94 54.31
CA GLN A 241 17.70 -39.03 55.23
C GLN A 241 19.18 -38.95 55.61
#